data_AF-A0A147EYH5-F1
#
_entry.id   AF-A0A147EYH5-F1
#
_cell.length_a   1.000
_cell.length_b   1.000
_cell.length_c   1.000
_cell.angle_alpha   90.00
_cell.angle_beta   90.00
_cell.angle_gamma   90.00
#
_symmetry.space_group_name_H-M   'P 1'
#
loop_
_entity.id
_entity.type
_entity.pdbx_description
1 polymer ?
#
loop_
_entity_poly.entity_id
_entity_poly.type
_entity_poly.pdbx_seq_one_letter_code
_entity_poly.pdbx_strand_id
1 'polypeptide(L)'
;MRAGRITTARRARGVLLATGVGAGLIVLIALGLFLPLVGFLAGATASTAGLIPFPALSVTLVTMVGVVLVAGLLLLALTRRRTGVAIVWVMLAVLVALAVTVFPLGAVASGSAERASDIAPMLADLWSRLTD
;
A
#
# COMPACT_ATOMS: atom_id res chain seq x y z
N MET A 1 -2.55 47.04 -17.12
CA MET A 1 -2.27 46.14 -15.96
C MET A 1 -2.58 44.66 -16.27
N ARG A 2 -1.79 43.98 -17.14
CA ARG A 2 -1.97 42.54 -17.47
C ARG A 2 -0.80 41.63 -17.03
N ALA A 3 0.26 42.19 -16.44
CA ALA A 3 1.49 41.46 -16.10
C ALA A 3 1.32 40.42 -14.96
N GLY A 4 0.34 40.57 -14.07
CA GLY A 4 0.15 39.68 -12.91
C GLY A 4 -0.53 38.33 -13.21
N ARG A 5 -1.12 38.14 -14.41
CA ARG A 5 -1.87 36.93 -14.76
C ARG A 5 -0.96 35.77 -15.21
N ILE A 6 0.22 36.09 -15.74
CA ILE A 6 1.14 35.09 -16.33
C ILE A 6 1.88 34.32 -15.22
N THR A 7 2.30 35.01 -14.16
CA THR A 7 3.01 34.42 -13.02
C THR A 7 2.11 33.55 -12.15
N THR A 8 0.85 33.95 -11.96
CA THR A 8 -0.16 33.18 -11.22
C THR A 8 -0.61 31.93 -11.98
N ALA A 9 -0.84 32.02 -13.29
CA ALA A 9 -1.21 30.87 -14.12
C ALA A 9 -0.10 29.81 -14.18
N ARG A 10 1.18 30.20 -14.28
CA ARG A 10 2.32 29.27 -14.28
C ARG A 10 2.45 28.52 -12.95
N ARG A 11 2.10 29.17 -11.83
CA ARG A 11 2.14 28.60 -10.47
C ARG A 11 1.02 27.58 -10.23
N ALA A 12 -0.19 27.88 -10.72
CA ALA A 12 -1.33 26.96 -10.65
C ALA A 12 -1.06 25.68 -11.47
N ARG A 13 -0.44 25.81 -12.65
CA ARG A 13 -0.02 24.65 -13.47
C ARG A 13 0.99 23.75 -12.75
N GLY A 14 1.91 24.31 -11.98
CA GLY A 14 2.90 23.52 -11.24
C GLY A 14 2.29 22.62 -10.16
N VAL A 15 1.26 23.08 -9.45
CA VAL A 15 0.54 22.26 -8.45
C VAL A 15 -0.26 21.14 -9.13
N LEU A 16 -0.91 21.45 -10.26
CA LEU A 16 -1.63 20.47 -11.05
C LEU A 16 -0.71 19.37 -11.61
N LEU A 17 0.43 19.74 -12.19
CA LEU A 17 1.41 18.78 -12.71
C LEU A 17 1.99 17.91 -11.59
N ALA A 18 2.39 18.51 -10.46
CA ALA A 18 2.94 17.75 -9.32
C ALA A 18 1.90 16.76 -8.75
N THR A 19 0.65 17.19 -8.59
CA THR A 19 -0.41 16.34 -8.07
C THR A 19 -0.82 15.26 -9.08
N GLY A 20 -0.84 15.59 -10.37
CA GLY A 20 -1.12 14.62 -11.44
C GLY A 20 -0.04 13.54 -11.55
N VAL A 21 1.24 13.93 -11.50
CA VAL A 21 2.36 12.97 -11.49
C VAL A 21 2.30 12.10 -10.23
N GLY A 22 2.05 12.70 -9.06
CA GLY A 22 1.89 11.98 -7.81
C GLY A 22 0.73 10.97 -7.83
N ALA A 23 -0.43 11.39 -8.32
CA ALA A 23 -1.59 10.51 -8.49
C ALA A 23 -1.28 9.36 -9.46
N GLY A 24 -0.61 9.66 -10.59
CA GLY A 24 -0.17 8.63 -11.54
C GLY A 24 0.79 7.62 -10.92
N LEU A 25 1.75 8.08 -10.12
CA LEU A 25 2.68 7.21 -9.41
C LEU A 25 1.96 6.31 -8.39
N ILE A 26 0.98 6.85 -7.67
CA ILE A 26 0.18 6.10 -6.71
C ILE A 26 -0.66 5.03 -7.42
N VAL A 27 -1.26 5.36 -8.56
CA VAL A 27 -1.97 4.37 -9.41
C VAL A 27 -1.02 3.28 -9.89
N LEU A 28 0.20 3.65 -10.29
CA LEU A 28 1.23 2.69 -10.70
C LEU A 28 1.63 1.76 -9.55
N ILE A 29 1.80 2.28 -8.33
CA ILE A 29 2.07 1.47 -7.13
C ILE A 29 0.89 0.53 -6.86
N ALA A 30 -0.34 1.04 -6.91
CA ALA A 30 -1.53 0.25 -6.64
C ALA A 30 -1.70 -0.90 -7.64
N LEU A 31 -1.57 -0.62 -8.94
CA LEU A 31 -1.79 -1.61 -10.01
C LEU A 31 -0.57 -2.49 -10.27
N GLY A 32 0.64 -1.96 -10.12
CA GLY A 32 1.89 -2.66 -10.43
C GLY A 32 2.49 -3.42 -9.26
N LEU A 33 2.20 -3.02 -8.01
CA LEU A 33 2.75 -3.65 -6.82
C LEU A 33 1.64 -4.24 -5.95
N PHE A 34 0.72 -3.41 -5.46
CA PHE A 34 -0.24 -3.84 -4.46
C PHE A 34 -1.21 -4.91 -4.97
N LEU A 35 -1.83 -4.68 -6.13
CA LEU A 35 -2.84 -5.58 -6.68
C LEU A 35 -2.25 -6.96 -7.06
N PRO A 36 -1.10 -7.06 -7.75
CA PRO A 36 -0.45 -8.35 -8.00
C PRO A 36 -0.04 -9.06 -6.71
N LEU A 37 0.48 -8.32 -5.73
CA LEU A 37 0.92 -8.86 -4.44
C LEU A 37 -0.26 -9.45 -3.65
N VAL A 38 -1.36 -8.71 -3.52
CA VAL A 38 -2.57 -9.21 -2.85
C VAL A 38 -3.19 -10.38 -3.62
N GLY A 39 -3.25 -10.31 -4.95
CA GLY A 39 -3.73 -11.41 -5.78
C GLY A 39 -2.90 -12.68 -5.61
N PHE A 40 -1.57 -12.55 -5.58
CA PHE A 40 -0.65 -13.65 -5.33
C PHE A 40 -0.85 -14.25 -3.93
N LEU A 41 -0.88 -13.42 -2.88
CA LEU A 41 -1.04 -13.89 -1.50
C LEU A 41 -2.41 -14.55 -1.28
N ALA A 42 -3.47 -13.98 -1.84
CA ALA A 42 -4.81 -14.56 -1.78
C ALA A 42 -4.87 -15.89 -2.54
N GLY A 43 -4.27 -15.97 -3.74
CA GLY A 43 -4.17 -17.20 -4.51
C GLY A 43 -3.38 -18.29 -3.79
N ALA A 44 -2.24 -17.93 -3.20
CA ALA A 44 -1.41 -18.84 -2.42
C ALA A 44 -2.17 -19.41 -1.22
N THR A 45 -2.91 -18.56 -0.50
CA THR A 45 -3.77 -18.97 0.63
C THR A 45 -4.86 -19.95 0.20
N ALA A 46 -5.54 -19.67 -0.92
CA ALA A 46 -6.57 -20.53 -1.47
C ALA A 46 -6.00 -21.89 -1.92
N SER A 47 -4.80 -21.90 -2.52
CA SER A 47 -4.15 -23.11 -3.02
C SER A 47 -3.57 -24.02 -1.92
N THR A 48 -3.26 -23.45 -0.74
CA THR A 48 -2.61 -24.16 0.36
C THR A 48 -3.59 -24.59 1.45
N ALA A 49 -4.90 -24.60 1.16
CA ALA A 49 -5.95 -24.87 2.14
C ALA A 49 -5.83 -24.01 3.42
N GLY A 50 -5.32 -22.77 3.29
CA GLY A 50 -5.13 -21.86 4.41
C GLY A 50 -3.84 -22.07 5.21
N LEU A 51 -2.91 -22.91 4.76
CA LEU A 51 -1.59 -23.06 5.39
C LEU A 51 -0.82 -21.73 5.40
N ILE A 52 -0.95 -20.94 4.33
CA ILE A 52 -0.50 -19.55 4.29
C ILE A 52 -1.65 -18.67 4.80
N PRO A 53 -1.57 -18.09 6.00
CA PRO A 53 -2.67 -17.29 6.53
C PRO A 53 -2.63 -15.89 5.93
N PHE A 54 -3.55 -15.59 5.02
CA PHE A 54 -3.74 -14.24 4.50
C PHE A 54 -4.88 -13.51 5.24
N PRO A 55 -4.57 -12.46 6.03
CA PRO A 55 -5.56 -11.73 6.81
C PRO A 55 -6.31 -10.72 5.93
N ALA A 56 -7.19 -11.23 5.07
CA ALA A 56 -7.93 -10.44 4.09
C ALA A 56 -8.66 -9.26 4.72
N LEU A 57 -9.34 -9.46 5.86
CA LEU A 57 -10.09 -8.40 6.53
C LEU A 57 -9.19 -7.23 6.97
N SER A 58 -8.08 -7.51 7.65
CA SER A 58 -7.13 -6.47 8.08
C SER A 58 -6.52 -5.75 6.88
N VAL A 59 -6.15 -6.50 5.83
CA VAL A 59 -5.63 -5.91 4.59
C VAL A 59 -6.68 -4.98 3.96
N THR A 60 -7.93 -5.40 3.85
CA THR A 60 -9.01 -4.57 3.30
C THR A 60 -9.22 -3.30 4.12
N LEU A 61 -9.28 -3.40 5.46
CA LEU A 61 -9.45 -2.24 6.34
C LEU A 61 -8.29 -1.25 6.21
N VAL A 62 -7.05 -1.74 6.26
CA VAL A 62 -5.84 -0.91 6.09
C VAL A 62 -5.83 -0.26 4.71
N THR A 63 -6.26 -0.98 3.67
CA THR A 63 -6.36 -0.44 2.31
C THR A 63 -7.39 0.67 2.24
N MET A 64 -8.58 0.50 2.82
CA MET A 64 -9.61 1.54 2.86
C MET A 64 -9.12 2.80 3.57
N VAL A 65 -8.49 2.65 4.74
CA VAL A 65 -7.89 3.78 5.47
C VAL A 65 -6.80 4.44 4.64
N GLY A 66 -5.93 3.64 4.00
CA GLY A 66 -4.87 4.11 3.11
C GLY A 66 -5.41 4.94 1.95
N VAL A 67 -6.46 4.47 1.28
CA VAL A 67 -7.12 5.19 0.18
C VAL A 67 -7.67 6.53 0.65
N VAL A 68 -8.34 6.56 1.80
CA VAL A 68 -8.88 7.80 2.37
C VAL A 68 -7.76 8.79 2.70
N LEU A 69 -6.68 8.33 3.33
CA LEU A 69 -5.52 9.16 3.66
C LEU A 69 -4.85 9.72 2.41
N VAL A 70 -4.58 8.87 1.43
CA VAL A 70 -3.96 9.28 0.16
C VAL A 70 -4.83 10.30 -0.57
N ALA A 71 -6.14 10.05 -0.69
CA ALA A 71 -7.07 10.97 -1.31
C ALA A 71 -7.09 12.32 -0.57
N GLY A 72 -7.14 12.30 0.77
CA GLY A 72 -7.08 13.51 1.59
C GLY A 72 -5.79 14.30 1.41
N LEU A 73 -4.64 13.62 1.32
CA LEU A 73 -3.33 14.26 1.11
C LEU A 73 -3.20 14.88 -0.28
N LEU A 74 -3.68 14.20 -1.33
CA LEU A 74 -3.72 14.75 -2.69
C LEU A 74 -4.68 15.94 -2.78
N LEU A 75 -5.85 15.85 -2.15
CA LEU A 75 -6.80 16.97 -2.08
C LEU A 75 -6.17 18.16 -1.37
N LEU A 76 -5.50 17.92 -0.24
CA LEU A 76 -4.80 18.95 0.51
C LEU A 76 -3.67 19.56 -0.33
N ALA A 77 -2.92 18.77 -1.10
CA ALA A 77 -1.92 19.27 -2.04
C ALA A 77 -2.55 20.22 -3.07
N LEU A 78 -3.73 19.88 -3.60
CA LEU A 78 -4.47 20.68 -4.57
C LEU A 78 -4.92 22.04 -4.03
N THR A 79 -5.25 22.11 -2.72
CA THR A 79 -5.66 23.38 -2.07
C THR A 79 -4.49 24.35 -1.83
N ARG A 80 -3.23 23.92 -1.99
CA ARG A 80 -2.06 24.77 -1.67
C ARG A 80 -1.71 25.72 -2.81
N ARG A 81 -1.50 27.00 -2.44
CA ARG A 81 -1.09 28.08 -3.37
C ARG A 81 0.41 28.06 -3.72
N ARG A 82 1.23 27.27 -3.03
CA ARG A 82 2.69 27.16 -3.23
C ARG A 82 3.04 25.76 -3.70
N THR A 83 3.69 25.67 -4.87
CA THR A 83 4.10 24.41 -5.49
C THR A 83 5.00 23.56 -4.57
N GLY A 84 5.94 24.18 -3.85
CA GLY A 84 6.80 23.43 -2.90
C GLY A 84 6.03 22.73 -1.79
N VAL A 85 4.98 23.36 -1.24
CA VAL A 85 4.14 22.74 -0.19
C VAL A 85 3.31 21.61 -0.78
N ALA A 86 2.77 21.79 -2.00
CA ALA A 86 2.03 20.74 -2.69
C ALA A 86 2.90 19.49 -2.94
N ILE A 87 4.17 19.66 -3.33
CA ILE A 87 5.10 18.54 -3.53
C ILE A 87 5.29 17.73 -2.24
N VAL A 88 5.42 18.40 -1.09
CA VAL A 88 5.57 17.70 0.20
C VAL A 88 4.33 16.84 0.51
N TRP A 89 3.13 17.38 0.31
CA TRP A 89 1.88 16.63 0.52
C TRP A 89 1.74 15.44 -0.44
N VAL A 90 2.14 15.62 -1.70
CA VAL A 90 2.19 14.54 -2.70
C VAL A 90 3.18 13.46 -2.27
N MET A 91 4.38 13.83 -1.84
CA MET A 91 5.37 12.86 -1.37
C MET A 91 4.87 12.10 -0.13
N LEU A 92 4.20 12.79 0.80
CA LEU A 92 3.58 12.14 1.94
C LEU A 92 2.51 11.11 1.49
N ALA A 93 1.70 11.45 0.48
CA ALA A 93 0.72 10.53 -0.09
C ALA A 93 1.37 9.29 -0.71
N VAL A 94 2.49 9.46 -1.43
CA VAL A 94 3.27 8.36 -2.00
C VAL A 94 3.84 7.46 -0.89
N LEU A 95 4.39 8.04 0.17
CA LEU A 95 4.90 7.27 1.31
C LEU A 95 3.80 6.47 2.01
N VAL A 96 2.61 7.05 2.17
CA VAL A 96 1.45 6.33 2.71
C VAL A 96 1.04 5.19 1.78
N ALA A 97 0.99 5.41 0.46
CA ALA A 97 0.68 4.35 -0.50
C ALA A 97 1.68 3.18 -0.42
N LEU A 98 2.98 3.48 -0.26
CA LEU A 98 4.01 2.46 -0.05
C LEU A 98 3.84 1.73 1.28
N ALA A 99 3.58 2.43 2.38
CA ALA A 99 3.36 1.81 3.68
C ALA A 99 2.16 0.84 3.67
N VAL A 100 1.06 1.23 3.04
CA VAL A 100 -0.12 0.37 2.82
C VAL A 100 0.24 -0.86 1.97
N THR A 101 1.14 -0.69 1.00
CA THR A 101 1.60 -1.79 0.13
C THR A 101 2.47 -2.81 0.88
N VAL A 102 3.24 -2.37 1.85
CA VAL A 102 4.10 -3.25 2.66
C VAL A 102 3.30 -4.04 3.71
N PHE A 103 2.17 -3.52 4.18
CA PHE A 103 1.38 -4.12 5.26
C PHE A 103 1.01 -5.61 5.04
N PRO A 104 0.47 -6.03 3.88
CA PRO A 104 0.12 -7.44 3.65
C PRO A 104 1.31 -8.40 3.80
N LEU A 105 2.52 -7.97 3.44
CA LEU A 105 3.73 -8.79 3.57
C LEU A 105 4.04 -9.07 5.04
N GLY A 106 4.00 -8.05 5.88
CA GLY A 106 4.22 -8.19 7.31
C GLY A 106 3.16 -9.07 7.97
N ALA A 107 1.91 -8.89 7.59
CA ALA A 107 0.78 -9.64 8.15
C ALA A 107 0.82 -11.14 7.78
N VAL A 108 1.23 -11.47 6.55
CA VAL A 108 1.44 -12.86 6.13
C VAL A 108 2.68 -13.46 6.79
N ALA A 109 3.77 -12.70 6.91
CA ALA A 109 4.98 -13.18 7.56
C ALA A 109 4.72 -13.53 9.03
N SER A 110 4.03 -12.66 9.77
CA SER A 110 3.66 -12.93 11.17
C SER A 110 2.73 -14.14 11.27
N GLY A 111 1.67 -14.18 10.46
CA GLY A 111 0.74 -15.31 10.49
C GLY A 111 1.41 -16.64 10.11
N SER A 112 2.33 -16.63 9.15
CA SER A 112 3.07 -17.83 8.74
C SER A 112 4.00 -18.32 9.84
N ALA A 113 4.61 -17.41 10.61
CA ALA A 113 5.42 -17.78 11.77
C ALA A 113 4.57 -18.45 12.85
N GLU A 114 3.38 -17.91 13.15
CA GLU A 114 2.41 -18.52 14.07
C GLU A 114 2.05 -19.94 13.60
N ARG A 115 1.69 -20.11 12.32
CA ARG A 115 1.31 -21.42 11.77
C ARG A 115 2.45 -22.42 11.77
N ALA A 116 3.67 -21.98 11.46
CA ALA A 116 4.84 -22.83 11.56
C ALA A 116 5.05 -23.32 13.00
N SER A 117 4.84 -22.45 14.00
CA SER A 117 4.96 -22.82 15.41
C SER A 117 3.88 -23.81 15.87
N ASP A 118 2.65 -23.70 15.34
CA ASP A 118 1.56 -24.62 15.65
C ASP A 118 1.80 -26.04 15.08
N ILE A 119 2.38 -26.14 13.88
CA ILE A 119 2.48 -27.41 13.14
C ILE A 119 3.78 -28.16 13.45
N ALA A 120 4.85 -27.45 13.84
CA ALA A 120 6.13 -28.05 14.20
C ALA A 120 6.05 -29.25 15.17
N PRO A 121 5.31 -29.20 16.30
CA PRO A 121 5.22 -30.34 17.22
C PRO A 121 4.49 -31.54 16.60
N MET A 122 3.43 -31.31 15.81
CA MET A 122 2.73 -32.40 15.11
C MET A 122 3.64 -33.12 14.12
N LEU A 123 4.45 -32.38 13.36
CA LEU A 123 5.43 -32.96 12.45
C LEU A 123 6.51 -33.76 13.20
N ALA A 124 6.97 -33.25 14.34
CA ALA A 124 7.93 -33.95 15.20
C ALA A 124 7.36 -35.28 15.72
N ASP A 125 6.10 -35.28 16.16
CA ASP A 125 5.40 -36.49 16.63
C ASP A 125 5.19 -37.53 15.52
N LEU A 126 4.93 -37.09 14.28
CA LEU A 126 4.81 -37.99 13.14
C LEU A 126 6.16 -38.58 12.75
N TRP A 127 7.21 -37.76 12.80
CA TRP A 127 8.56 -38.19 12.49
C TRP A 127 9.08 -39.23 13.48
N SER A 128 8.83 -39.04 14.78
CA SER A 128 9.22 -40.02 15.81
C SER A 128 8.54 -41.36 15.57
N ARG A 129 7.23 -41.36 15.31
CA ARG A 129 6.45 -42.57 15.01
C ARG A 129 6.87 -43.30 13.73
N LEU A 130 7.51 -42.60 12.79
CA LEU A 130 8.02 -43.20 11.55
C LEU A 130 9.43 -43.76 11.69
N THR A 131 10.17 -43.29 12.69
CA THR A 131 11.58 -43.65 12.93
C THR A 131 11.72 -44.72 14.03
N ASP A 132 10.74 -44.82 14.93
CA ASP A 132 10.55 -45.91 15.89
C ASP A 132 9.87 -47.15 15.25
#